data_AF-A0A962FME8-F1
#
_entry.id   AF-A0A962FME8-F1
#
_cell.length_a   1.000
_cell.length_b   1.000
_cell.length_c   1.000
_cell.angle_alpha   90.00
_cell.angle_beta   90.00
_cell.angle_gamma   90.00
#
_symmetry.space_group_name_H-M   'P 1'
#
loop_
_entity.id
_entity.type
_entity.pdbx_description
1 polymer ?
#
loop_
_entity_poly.entity_id
_entity_poly.type
_entity_poly.pdbx_seq_one_letter_code
_entity_poly.pdbx_strand_id
1 'polypeptide(L)'
;MTTNAKPGLRPANPHFSSGPCAKRPGWTPDALKMAVVGRSHRAKEGKARLKLAIDKTAALLGLPQGYVCGIMPASDTGAFEAAMWSLLGARGIDVLAWES
;
A
#
# COMPACT_ATOMS: atom_id res chain seq x y z
N MET A 1 27.34 6.40 -28.92
CA MET A 1 25.91 6.34 -28.54
C MET A 1 25.34 5.03 -29.05
N THR A 2 24.77 4.20 -28.19
CA THR A 2 24.07 2.97 -28.59
C THR A 2 22.67 3.34 -29.07
N THR A 3 22.37 3.03 -30.34
CA THR A 3 21.04 3.21 -30.91
C THR A 3 20.20 1.97 -30.59
N ASN A 4 19.30 2.08 -29.62
CA ASN A 4 18.35 1.01 -29.32
C ASN A 4 17.24 0.98 -30.38
N ALA A 5 17.01 -0.18 -30.98
CA ALA A 5 15.92 -0.37 -31.94
C ALA A 5 14.55 -0.16 -31.25
N LYS A 6 13.64 0.58 -31.91
CA LYS A 6 12.29 0.80 -31.40
C LYS A 6 11.52 -0.53 -31.37
N PRO A 7 10.83 -0.88 -30.27
CA PRO A 7 9.98 -2.07 -30.22
C PRO A 7 8.93 -2.05 -31.33
N GLY A 8 8.80 -3.17 -32.06
CA GLY A 8 7.82 -3.32 -33.15
C GLY A 8 6.38 -3.52 -32.68
N LEU A 9 6.16 -3.76 -31.38
CA LEU A 9 4.85 -3.98 -30.78
C LEU A 9 4.61 -2.97 -29.64
N ARG A 10 3.36 -2.52 -29.51
CA ARG A 10 2.94 -1.72 -28.36
C ARG A 10 2.73 -2.63 -27.13
N PRO A 11 2.92 -2.11 -25.91
CA PRO A 11 2.61 -2.86 -24.70
C PRO A 11 1.13 -3.22 -24.63
N ALA A 12 0.82 -4.42 -24.12
CA ALA A 12 -0.56 -4.89 -23.94
C ALA A 12 -1.36 -4.01 -22.98
N ASN A 13 -0.67 -3.28 -22.08
CA ASN A 13 -1.27 -2.33 -21.15
C ASN A 13 -0.45 -1.02 -21.15
N PRO A 14 -1.00 0.10 -21.63
CA PRO A 14 -0.29 1.38 -21.72
C PRO A 14 -0.40 2.23 -20.44
N HIS A 15 -0.88 1.68 -19.32
CA HIS A 15 -1.00 2.42 -18.05
C HIS A 15 0.33 2.38 -17.27
N PHE A 16 1.17 3.41 -17.46
CA PHE A 16 2.51 3.51 -16.86
C PHE A 16 2.59 4.35 -15.58
N SER A 17 1.46 4.71 -14.97
CA SER A 17 1.45 5.49 -13.73
C SER A 17 2.08 4.71 -12.56
N SER A 18 2.80 5.42 -11.70
CA SER A 18 3.40 4.88 -10.46
C SER A 18 2.41 4.80 -9.29
N GLY A 19 1.27 5.50 -9.36
CA GLY A 19 0.23 5.45 -8.35
C GLY A 19 -0.94 6.40 -8.67
N PRO A 20 -2.20 5.92 -8.71
CA PRO A 20 -2.62 4.52 -8.82
C PRO A 20 -2.03 3.85 -10.08
N CYS A 21 -1.65 2.58 -10.00
CA CYS A 21 -1.06 1.81 -11.11
C CYS A 21 -1.99 0.72 -11.64
N ALA A 22 -1.63 0.13 -12.79
CA ALA A 22 -2.35 -0.99 -13.38
C ALA A 22 -2.57 -2.15 -12.38
N LYS A 23 -3.80 -2.68 -12.31
CA LYS A 23 -4.08 -3.90 -11.54
C LYS A 23 -3.46 -5.13 -12.24
N ARG A 24 -3.30 -6.22 -11.49
CA ARG A 24 -2.84 -7.51 -12.03
C ARG A 24 -3.72 -7.96 -13.22
N PRO A 25 -3.17 -8.70 -14.19
CA PRO A 25 -3.96 -9.30 -15.27
C PRO A 25 -5.17 -10.09 -14.76
N GLY A 26 -6.30 -9.98 -15.44
CA GLY A 26 -7.55 -10.68 -15.07
C GLY A 26 -8.26 -10.09 -13.84
N TRP A 27 -7.84 -8.94 -13.31
CA TRP A 27 -8.58 -8.26 -12.24
C TRP A 27 -9.95 -7.78 -12.75
N THR A 28 -10.99 -8.01 -11.95
CA THR A 28 -12.34 -7.49 -12.18
C THR A 28 -12.94 -6.97 -10.86
N PRO A 29 -13.94 -6.06 -10.90
CA PRO A 29 -14.66 -5.60 -9.71
C PRO A 29 -15.35 -6.71 -8.92
N ASP A 30 -15.56 -7.88 -9.52
CA ASP A 30 -16.14 -9.05 -8.85
C ASP A 30 -15.35 -9.48 -7.60
N ALA A 31 -14.05 -9.20 -7.57
CA ALA A 31 -13.22 -9.42 -6.38
C ALA A 31 -13.72 -8.65 -5.14
N LEU A 32 -14.56 -7.62 -5.32
CA LEU A 32 -15.13 -6.80 -4.28
C LEU A 32 -16.58 -7.17 -3.93
N LYS A 33 -17.19 -8.17 -4.60
CA LYS A 33 -18.61 -8.57 -4.37
C LYS A 33 -18.94 -8.83 -2.91
N MET A 34 -17.99 -9.38 -2.16
CA MET A 34 -18.17 -9.69 -0.76
C MET A 34 -17.75 -8.55 0.17
N ALA A 35 -17.46 -7.34 -0.30
CA ALA A 35 -16.96 -6.26 0.55
C ALA A 35 -17.89 -5.96 1.74
N VAL A 36 -17.31 -5.76 2.93
CA VAL A 36 -18.07 -5.44 4.15
C VAL A 36 -18.36 -3.94 4.18
N VAL A 37 -19.32 -3.50 3.37
CA VAL A 37 -19.74 -2.10 3.26
C VAL A 37 -20.99 -1.83 4.10
N GLY A 38 -21.18 -0.58 4.55
CA GLY A 38 -22.39 -0.17 5.29
C GLY A 38 -22.56 -0.82 6.68
N ARG A 39 -21.49 -1.37 7.26
CA ARG A 39 -21.50 -2.02 8.58
C ARG A 39 -20.56 -1.30 9.54
N SER A 40 -20.77 -1.52 10.83
CA SER A 40 -19.84 -1.02 11.85
C SER A 40 -18.42 -1.58 11.61
N HIS A 41 -17.41 -0.72 11.68
CA HIS A 41 -16.00 -1.14 11.64
C HIS A 41 -15.62 -2.09 12.79
N ARG A 42 -16.42 -2.13 13.87
CA ARG A 42 -16.23 -3.06 15.00
C ARG A 42 -16.86 -4.43 14.77
N ALA A 43 -17.60 -4.64 13.66
CA ALA A 43 -18.22 -5.92 13.35
C ALA A 43 -17.18 -7.04 13.20
N LYS A 44 -17.52 -8.24 13.69
CA LYS A 44 -16.63 -9.41 13.71
C LYS A 44 -16.04 -9.71 12.32
N GLU A 45 -16.88 -9.64 11.28
CA GLU A 45 -16.47 -9.94 9.91
C GLU A 45 -15.41 -8.96 9.37
N GLY A 46 -15.63 -7.64 9.54
CA GLY A 46 -14.67 -6.62 9.12
C GLY A 46 -13.35 -6.75 9.88
N LYS A 47 -13.40 -6.94 11.20
CA LYS A 47 -12.22 -7.18 12.04
C LYS A 47 -11.43 -8.42 11.59
N ALA A 48 -12.12 -9.51 11.25
CA ALA A 48 -11.48 -10.73 10.78
C ALA A 48 -10.73 -10.52 9.45
N ARG A 49 -11.28 -9.73 8.52
CA ARG A 49 -10.61 -9.40 7.24
C ARG A 49 -9.40 -8.50 7.42
N LEU A 50 -9.50 -7.50 8.30
CA LEU A 50 -8.34 -6.66 8.64
C LEU A 50 -7.23 -7.49 9.28
N LYS A 51 -7.58 -8.39 10.22
CA LYS A 51 -6.62 -9.32 10.80
C LYS A 51 -5.96 -10.22 9.75
N LEU A 52 -6.74 -10.79 8.83
CA LEU A 52 -6.19 -11.60 7.73
C LEU A 52 -5.19 -10.82 6.88
N ALA A 53 -5.47 -9.55 6.57
CA ALA A 53 -4.56 -8.70 5.81
C ALA A 53 -3.26 -8.43 6.60
N ILE A 54 -3.37 -8.09 7.89
CA ILE A 54 -2.23 -7.88 8.80
C ILE A 54 -1.34 -9.13 8.85
N ASP A 55 -1.93 -10.30 9.10
CA ASP A 55 -1.21 -11.56 9.25
C ASP A 55 -0.47 -11.94 7.95
N LYS A 56 -1.15 -11.81 6.80
CA LYS A 56 -0.55 -12.11 5.49
C LYS A 56 0.58 -11.15 5.15
N THR A 57 0.43 -9.85 5.43
CA THR A 57 1.47 -8.86 5.18
C THR A 57 2.68 -9.12 6.09
N ALA A 58 2.46 -9.42 7.37
CA ALA A 58 3.54 -9.75 8.30
C ALA A 58 4.34 -10.98 7.84
N ALA A 59 3.65 -12.02 7.37
CA ALA A 59 4.27 -13.23 6.82
C ALA A 59 5.03 -12.95 5.51
N LEU A 60 4.44 -12.18 4.60
CA LEU A 60 5.05 -11.82 3.31
C LEU A 60 6.35 -11.03 3.48
N LEU A 61 6.38 -10.11 4.45
CA LEU A 61 7.54 -9.28 4.76
C LEU A 61 8.56 -9.97 5.67
N GLY A 62 8.23 -11.12 6.26
CA GLY A 62 9.09 -11.79 7.23
C GLY A 62 9.40 -10.93 8.45
N LEU A 63 8.38 -10.28 9.04
CA LEU A 63 8.60 -9.35 10.15
C LEU A 63 9.33 -10.02 11.33
N PRO A 64 10.32 -9.35 11.96
CA PRO A 64 11.03 -9.89 13.11
C PRO A 64 10.11 -10.16 14.29
N GLN A 65 10.54 -11.03 15.20
CA GLN A 65 9.80 -11.29 16.43
C GLN A 65 9.60 -10.00 17.24
N GLY A 66 8.36 -9.78 17.72
CA GLY A 66 7.98 -8.59 18.48
C GLY A 66 7.53 -7.40 17.62
N TYR A 67 7.70 -7.44 16.30
CA TYR A 67 7.20 -6.40 15.39
C TYR A 67 5.73 -6.62 15.07
N VAL A 68 5.02 -5.52 14.79
CA VAL A 68 3.59 -5.53 14.45
C VAL A 68 3.34 -4.81 13.13
N CYS A 69 2.37 -5.29 12.36
CA CYS A 69 1.88 -4.62 11.15
C CYS A 69 0.62 -3.80 11.47
N GLY A 70 0.69 -2.49 11.25
CA GLY A 70 -0.44 -1.57 11.39
C GLY A 70 -1.08 -1.27 10.04
N ILE A 71 -2.41 -1.11 10.02
CA ILE A 71 -3.15 -0.54 8.88
C ILE A 71 -3.63 0.84 9.30
N MET A 72 -3.25 1.88 8.55
CA MET A 72 -3.60 3.27 8.85
C MET A 72 -4.25 3.95 7.64
N PRO A 73 -5.16 4.91 7.86
CA PRO A 73 -5.69 5.74 6.78
C PRO A 73 -4.65 6.76 6.31
N ALA A 74 -4.98 7.54 5.27
CA ALA A 74 -4.19 8.67 4.76
C ALA A 74 -2.87 8.31 4.05
N SER A 75 -2.78 7.11 3.46
CA SER A 75 -1.66 6.66 2.60
C SER A 75 -0.30 6.68 3.30
N ASP A 76 0.78 6.61 2.50
CA ASP A 76 2.15 6.68 3.01
C ASP A 76 2.41 8.01 3.73
N THR A 77 1.81 9.12 3.28
CA THR A 77 1.92 10.43 3.96
C THR A 77 1.42 10.38 5.40
N GLY A 78 0.22 9.83 5.64
CA GLY A 78 -0.32 9.67 6.99
C GLY A 78 0.47 8.67 7.83
N ALA A 79 1.05 7.64 7.19
CA ALA A 79 1.94 6.71 7.88
C ALA A 79 3.24 7.38 8.35
N PHE A 80 3.87 8.19 7.50
CA PHE A 80 5.04 8.98 7.86
C PHE A 80 4.71 9.99 8.96
N GLU A 81 3.59 10.71 8.85
CA GLU A 81 3.18 11.68 9.87
C GLU A 81 2.96 11.01 11.23
N ALA A 82 2.23 9.90 11.28
CA ALA A 82 2.01 9.15 12.52
C ALA A 82 3.34 8.66 13.14
N ALA A 83 4.28 8.20 12.31
CA ALA A 83 5.61 7.80 12.77
C ALA A 83 6.40 8.98 13.34
N MET A 84 6.40 10.14 12.67
CA MET A 84 7.07 11.36 13.14
C MET A 84 6.54 11.78 14.51
N TRP A 85 5.22 11.87 14.67
CA TRP A 85 4.59 12.25 15.95
C TRP A 85 4.88 11.24 17.06
N SER A 86 4.94 9.95 16.74
CA SER A 86 5.10 8.89 17.75
C SER A 86 6.56 8.62 18.14
N LEU A 87 7.51 8.85 17.24
CA LEU A 87 8.93 8.49 17.43
C LEU A 87 9.83 9.70 17.75
N LEU A 88 9.57 10.85 17.14
CA LEU A 88 10.44 12.03 17.26
C LEU A 88 9.99 12.98 18.37
N GLY A 89 8.68 13.01 18.65
CA GLY A 89 8.08 13.93 19.63
C GLY A 89 8.27 15.39 19.25
N ALA A 90 8.36 16.28 20.24
CA ALA A 90 8.44 17.74 20.03
C ALA A 90 9.85 18.26 19.66
N ARG A 91 10.77 17.40 19.21
CA ARG A 91 12.15 17.80 18.91
C ARG A 91 12.26 18.49 17.55
N GLY A 92 13.17 19.45 17.43
CA GLY A 92 13.54 20.01 16.13
C GLY A 92 14.16 18.93 15.24
N ILE A 93 13.77 18.90 13.97
CA ILE A 93 14.23 17.92 12.99
C ILE A 93 14.65 18.62 11.70
N ASP A 94 15.67 18.07 11.05
CA ASP A 94 16.03 18.45 9.68
C ASP A 94 15.30 17.53 8.71
N VAL A 95 14.52 18.13 7.80
CA VAL A 95 13.78 17.39 6.77
C VAL A 95 14.50 17.57 5.44
N LEU A 96 14.92 16.47 4.85
CA LEU A 96 15.54 16.44 3.52
C LEU A 96 14.57 15.75 2.57
N ALA A 97 14.15 16.44 1.52
CA ALA A 97 13.24 15.93 0.51
C ALA A 97 13.86 16.08 -0.88
N TRP A 98 13.65 15.06 -1.72
CA TRP A 98 14.04 15.07 -3.12
C TRP A 98 12.84 14.65 -3.96
N GLU A 99 12.73 15.21 -5.15
CA GLU A 99 11.66 14.91 -6.09
C GLU A 99 12.01 13.66 -6.90
N SER A 100 10.98 12.90 -7.31
CA SER A 100 11.10 11.72 -8.18
C SER A 100 10.87 12.08 -9.64
#